data_AF-X0TA07-F1
#
_entry.id   AF-X0TA07-F1
#
_cell.length_a   1.000
_cell.length_b   1.000
_cell.length_c   1.000
_cell.angle_alpha   90.00
_cell.angle_beta   90.00
_cell.angle_gamma   90.00
#
_symmetry.space_group_name_H-M   'P 1'
#
loop_
_entity.id
_entity.type
_entity.pdbx_description
1 polymer ?
#
loop_
_entity_poly.entity_id
_entity_poly.type
_entity_poly.pdbx_seq_one_letter_code
_entity_poly.pdbx_strand_id
1 'polypeptide(L)'
;MKKITKKIFWGLGFFIGAVLLVYVDIYVWKLTNLGIGIEAKILGSGVFVSKRDPASVINEDLHKVVNFIDLEVDHMSYTVTASAFGLIEKKAVYRIGLGCTILNDLTEEQLLSPVTVDLKPKPKNQKKLPWPAGDKIQKEEFPPDVDNNKLEKVIDRAFTEPDPENLRRTRAVVVLYDGCIVAERYAQGFSQETPLLGYGMTKSVVNALVGILVAQGKLSLEEPVSVPEWSGSGDPRATI
;
A
#
# COMPACT_ATOMS: atom_id res chain seq x y z
N MET A 1 24.54 -56.60 -10.82
CA MET A 1 23.56 -55.63 -11.38
C MET A 1 22.68 -54.95 -10.33
N LYS A 2 21.95 -55.67 -9.44
CA LYS A 2 21.04 -55.06 -8.43
C LYS A 2 21.67 -54.03 -7.44
N LYS A 3 22.96 -54.17 -7.10
CA LYS A 3 23.65 -53.21 -6.19
C LYS A 3 24.02 -51.88 -6.87
N ILE A 4 24.28 -51.89 -8.18
CA ILE A 4 24.67 -50.70 -8.94
C ILE A 4 23.44 -49.83 -9.21
N THR A 5 22.32 -50.45 -9.60
CA THR A 5 21.03 -49.75 -9.77
C THR A 5 20.54 -49.12 -8.47
N LYS A 6 20.72 -49.77 -7.31
CA LYS A 6 20.38 -49.18 -6.00
C LYS A 6 21.22 -47.94 -5.64
N LYS A 7 22.53 -47.95 -5.97
CA LYS A 7 23.41 -46.78 -5.77
C LYS A 7 23.05 -45.62 -6.69
N ILE A 8 22.71 -45.90 -7.96
CA ILE A 8 22.24 -44.88 -8.91
C ILE A 8 20.92 -44.26 -8.45
N PHE A 9 19.99 -45.08 -7.95
CA PHE A 9 18.71 -44.57 -7.43
C PHE A 9 18.87 -43.67 -6.19
N TRP A 10 19.77 -44.05 -5.27
CA TRP A 10 20.11 -43.21 -4.11
C TRP A 10 20.82 -41.91 -4.52
N GLY A 11 21.75 -41.98 -5.48
CA GLY A 11 22.41 -40.80 -6.03
C GLY A 11 21.43 -39.84 -6.71
N LEU A 12 20.49 -40.36 -7.49
CA LEU A 12 19.45 -39.56 -8.14
C LEU A 12 18.48 -38.95 -7.11
N GLY A 13 18.07 -39.72 -6.11
CA GLY A 13 17.22 -39.21 -5.02
C GLY A 13 17.91 -38.09 -4.22
N PHE A 14 19.19 -38.23 -3.92
CA PHE A 14 19.98 -37.19 -3.27
C PHE A 14 20.10 -35.94 -4.15
N PHE A 15 20.37 -36.11 -5.45
CA PHE A 15 20.44 -34.99 -6.40
C PHE A 15 19.12 -34.23 -6.49
N ILE A 16 17.98 -34.94 -6.63
CA ILE A 16 16.66 -34.31 -6.65
C ILE A 16 16.37 -33.59 -5.33
N GLY A 17 16.71 -34.19 -4.20
CA GLY A 17 16.57 -33.56 -2.88
C GLY A 17 17.40 -32.28 -2.77
N ALA A 18 18.65 -32.29 -3.23
CA ALA A 18 19.52 -31.12 -3.24
C ALA A 18 18.97 -30.00 -4.15
N VAL A 19 18.49 -30.34 -5.35
CA VAL A 19 17.87 -29.36 -6.27
C VAL A 19 16.62 -28.74 -5.65
N LEU A 20 15.77 -29.54 -5.01
CA LEU A 20 14.57 -29.04 -4.33
C LEU A 20 14.95 -28.11 -3.16
N LEU A 21 15.96 -28.45 -2.37
CA LEU A 21 16.45 -27.58 -1.29
C LEU A 21 16.93 -26.24 -1.84
N VAL A 22 17.78 -26.24 -2.88
CA VAL A 22 18.26 -25.01 -3.53
C VAL A 22 17.09 -24.18 -4.07
N TYR A 23 16.09 -24.82 -4.68
CA TYR A 23 14.92 -24.12 -5.19
C TYR A 23 14.09 -23.47 -4.06
N VAL A 24 13.88 -24.19 -2.96
CA VAL A 24 13.21 -23.66 -1.77
C VAL A 24 13.99 -22.50 -1.18
N ASP A 25 15.32 -22.62 -1.05
CA ASP A 25 16.17 -21.55 -0.53
C ASP A 25 16.08 -20.28 -1.37
N ILE A 26 16.14 -20.40 -2.71
CA ILE A 26 15.96 -19.26 -3.62
C ILE A 26 14.58 -18.62 -3.44
N TYR A 27 13.53 -19.43 -3.30
CA TYR A 27 12.17 -18.93 -3.18
C TYR A 27 11.95 -18.22 -1.83
N VAL A 28 12.41 -18.84 -0.73
CA VAL A 28 12.38 -18.24 0.62
C VAL A 28 13.17 -16.94 0.63
N TRP A 29 14.37 -16.91 0.04
CA TRP A 29 15.18 -15.69 -0.06
C TRP A 29 14.43 -14.55 -0.76
N LYS A 30 13.77 -14.83 -1.89
CA LYS A 30 12.98 -13.84 -2.63
C LYS A 30 11.79 -13.33 -1.81
N LEU A 31 11.04 -14.23 -1.18
CA LEU A 31 9.89 -13.85 -0.36
C LEU A 31 10.31 -12.99 0.84
N THR A 32 11.39 -13.37 1.53
CA THR A 32 11.93 -12.61 2.66
C THR A 32 12.38 -11.22 2.22
N ASN A 33 13.10 -11.10 1.10
CA ASN A 33 13.51 -9.80 0.54
C ASN A 33 12.32 -8.89 0.23
N LEU A 34 11.25 -9.47 -0.35
CA LEU A 34 10.03 -8.73 -0.66
C LEU A 34 9.30 -8.28 0.61
N GLY A 35 9.14 -9.19 1.57
CA GLY A 35 8.47 -8.93 2.84
C GLY A 35 9.13 -7.79 3.62
N ILE A 36 10.45 -7.85 3.82
CA ILE A 36 11.21 -6.82 4.53
C ILE A 36 11.06 -5.44 3.87
N GLY A 37 11.13 -5.39 2.53
CA GLY A 37 10.92 -4.14 1.79
C GLY A 37 9.51 -3.57 1.95
N ILE A 38 8.48 -4.43 1.95
CA ILE A 38 7.10 -4.02 2.19
C ILE A 38 6.94 -3.44 3.60
N GLU A 39 7.53 -4.06 4.63
CA GLU A 39 7.46 -3.55 6.01
C GLU A 39 8.11 -2.17 6.13
N ALA A 40 9.32 -1.97 5.57
CA ALA A 40 9.97 -0.66 5.52
C ALA A 40 9.09 0.40 4.86
N LYS A 41 8.44 0.03 3.74
CA LYS A 41 7.56 0.94 3.00
C LYS A 41 6.29 1.29 3.78
N ILE A 42 5.65 0.30 4.42
CA ILE A 42 4.43 0.52 5.21
C ILE A 42 4.77 1.41 6.40
N LEU A 43 5.86 1.11 7.11
CA LEU A 43 6.33 1.92 8.23
C LEU A 43 6.62 3.37 7.80
N GLY A 44 7.42 3.55 6.74
CA GLY A 44 7.70 4.88 6.18
C GLY A 44 6.43 5.62 5.78
N SER A 45 5.45 4.93 5.16
CA SER A 45 4.17 5.55 4.78
C SER A 45 3.35 5.96 6.02
N GLY A 46 3.33 5.13 7.05
CA GLY A 46 2.66 5.43 8.32
C GLY A 46 3.29 6.65 9.01
N VAL A 47 4.61 6.67 9.11
CA VAL A 47 5.34 7.72 9.82
C VAL A 47 5.38 9.03 9.04
N PHE A 48 5.85 9.01 7.79
CA PHE A 48 6.14 10.25 7.07
C PHE A 48 4.94 10.81 6.30
N VAL A 49 4.10 9.94 5.72
CA VAL A 49 2.88 10.36 5.00
C VAL A 49 1.74 10.56 5.97
N SER A 50 1.51 9.59 6.85
CA SER A 50 0.37 9.57 7.76
C SER A 50 0.64 10.30 9.08
N LYS A 51 1.90 10.70 9.33
CA LYS A 51 2.35 11.43 10.54
C LYS A 51 2.03 10.68 11.83
N ARG A 52 2.07 9.36 11.78
CA ARG A 52 1.81 8.49 12.93
C ARG A 52 3.08 8.21 13.71
N ASP A 53 2.91 7.92 14.99
CA ASP A 53 3.98 7.38 15.83
C ASP A 53 4.49 6.03 15.28
N PRO A 54 5.82 5.83 15.15
CA PRO A 54 6.39 4.58 14.63
C PRO A 54 5.93 3.33 15.38
N ALA A 55 5.83 3.38 16.71
CA ALA A 55 5.44 2.21 17.50
C ALA A 55 3.97 1.82 17.26
N SER A 56 3.08 2.82 17.09
CA SER A 56 1.70 2.55 16.67
C SER A 56 1.65 1.86 15.30
N VAL A 57 2.43 2.33 14.32
CA VAL A 57 2.47 1.70 12.98
C VAL A 57 3.02 0.27 13.06
N ILE A 58 4.10 0.03 13.80
CA ILE A 58 4.70 -1.31 14.00
C ILE A 58 3.69 -2.28 14.61
N ASN A 59 2.98 -1.85 15.65
CA ASN A 59 2.04 -2.71 16.36
C ASN A 59 0.72 -2.93 15.60
N GLU A 60 0.31 -1.94 14.80
CA GLU A 60 -1.02 -1.91 14.20
C GLU A 60 -1.08 -2.35 12.73
N ASP A 61 -0.01 -2.09 11.95
CA ASP A 61 -0.03 -2.16 10.49
C ASP A 61 0.92 -3.21 9.92
N LEU A 62 2.02 -3.50 10.63
CA LEU A 62 3.05 -4.42 10.15
C LEU A 62 2.69 -5.87 10.49
N HIS A 63 3.19 -6.81 9.69
CA HIS A 63 2.87 -8.22 9.89
C HIS A 63 3.72 -8.78 11.04
N LYS A 64 3.28 -9.89 11.67
CA LYS A 64 4.01 -10.53 12.81
C LYS A 64 5.46 -10.93 12.49
N VAL A 65 5.86 -10.89 11.22
CA VAL A 65 7.25 -11.06 10.76
C VAL A 65 8.17 -9.96 11.33
N VAL A 66 7.63 -8.82 11.76
CA VAL A 66 8.39 -7.75 12.44
C VAL A 66 9.24 -8.24 13.61
N ASN A 67 8.81 -9.30 14.29
CA ASN A 67 9.53 -9.85 15.45
C ASN A 67 10.89 -10.45 15.10
N PHE A 68 11.19 -10.65 13.81
CA PHE A 68 12.44 -11.25 13.33
C PHE A 68 13.25 -10.28 12.47
N ILE A 69 12.88 -9.00 12.45
CA ILE A 69 13.54 -7.97 11.65
C ILE A 69 13.83 -6.75 12.52
N ASP A 70 14.94 -6.09 12.24
CA ASP A 70 15.27 -4.81 12.85
C ASP A 70 14.71 -3.69 11.97
N LEU A 71 14.04 -2.72 12.61
CA LEU A 71 13.42 -1.58 11.95
C LEU A 71 14.01 -0.29 12.49
N GLU A 72 14.52 0.55 11.61
CA GLU A 72 15.08 1.86 11.95
C GLU A 72 14.38 2.95 11.15
N VAL A 73 13.91 3.99 11.84
CA VAL A 73 13.29 5.17 11.23
C VAL A 73 14.22 6.35 11.42
N ASP A 74 14.72 6.90 10.32
CA ASP A 74 15.54 8.11 10.32
C ASP A 74 14.70 9.31 9.90
N HIS A 75 14.39 10.17 10.88
CA HIS A 75 13.62 11.39 10.67
C HIS A 75 14.41 12.53 10.01
N MET A 76 15.74 12.46 9.99
CA MET A 76 16.60 13.47 9.36
C MET A 76 16.69 13.23 7.85
N SER A 77 16.93 11.97 7.45
CA SER A 77 16.96 11.59 6.03
C SER A 77 15.59 11.21 5.46
N TYR A 78 14.57 11.10 6.31
CA TYR A 78 13.22 10.62 5.96
C TYR A 78 13.25 9.22 5.33
N THR A 79 14.01 8.32 5.93
CA THR A 79 14.16 6.93 5.47
C THR A 79 13.72 5.93 6.53
N VAL A 80 13.37 4.74 6.07
CA VAL A 80 13.16 3.58 6.92
C VAL A 80 14.02 2.44 6.40
N THR A 81 14.82 1.87 7.28
CA THR A 81 15.62 0.67 6.99
C THR A 81 15.02 -0.51 7.73
N ALA A 82 14.84 -1.61 7.01
CA ALA A 82 14.44 -2.89 7.56
C ALA A 82 15.51 -3.93 7.23
N SER A 83 15.98 -4.65 8.24
CA SER A 83 17.02 -5.67 8.07
C SER A 83 16.66 -6.98 8.76
N ALA A 84 17.16 -8.10 8.24
CA ALA A 84 16.91 -9.41 8.81
C ALA A 84 18.20 -10.25 8.83
N PHE A 85 18.47 -10.85 10.00
CA PHE A 85 19.58 -11.77 10.23
C PHE A 85 20.98 -11.23 9.83
N GLY A 86 21.14 -9.90 9.73
CA GLY A 86 22.37 -9.25 9.27
C GLY A 86 22.74 -9.54 7.80
N LEU A 87 21.86 -10.18 7.03
CA LEU A 87 22.13 -10.64 5.65
C LEU A 87 21.31 -9.89 4.61
N ILE A 88 20.13 -9.40 4.99
CA ILE A 88 19.21 -8.70 4.09
C ILE A 88 18.95 -7.33 4.68
N GLU A 89 19.10 -6.31 3.85
CA GLU A 89 18.72 -4.93 4.16
C GLU A 89 17.84 -4.40 3.03
N LYS A 90 16.74 -3.75 3.39
CA LYS A 90 15.88 -3.00 2.48
C LYS A 90 15.61 -1.63 3.06
N LYS A 91 15.60 -0.63 2.19
CA LYS A 91 15.36 0.76 2.56
C LYS A 91 14.15 1.30 1.81
N ALA A 92 13.34 2.09 2.49
CA ALA A 92 12.29 2.90 1.89
C ALA A 92 12.59 4.38 2.13
N VAL A 93 12.44 5.18 1.08
CA VAL A 93 12.72 6.62 1.10
C VAL A 93 11.43 7.38 0.93
N TYR A 94 11.14 8.31 1.84
CA TYR A 94 10.02 9.23 1.69
C TYR A 94 10.39 10.38 0.77
N ARG A 95 9.53 10.62 -0.22
CA ARG A 95 9.62 11.75 -1.14
C ARG A 95 8.42 12.64 -0.95
N ILE A 96 8.68 13.91 -0.64
CA ILE A 96 7.63 14.90 -0.36
C ILE A 96 6.66 14.96 -1.55
N GLY A 97 5.37 14.72 -1.26
CA GLY A 97 4.31 14.72 -2.27
C GLY A 97 4.19 13.44 -3.12
N LEU A 98 5.16 12.53 -3.05
CA LEU A 98 5.20 11.28 -3.81
C LEU A 98 5.05 10.02 -2.93
N GLY A 99 5.16 10.17 -1.61
CA GLY A 99 5.03 9.06 -0.66
C GLY A 99 6.34 8.28 -0.47
N CYS A 100 6.25 7.09 0.12
CA CYS A 100 7.41 6.23 0.39
C CYS A 100 7.61 5.18 -0.70
N THR A 101 8.83 5.10 -1.22
CA THR A 101 9.25 4.17 -2.26
C THR A 101 10.35 3.25 -1.73
N ILE A 102 10.23 1.95 -2.00
CA ILE A 102 11.30 0.99 -1.70
C ILE A 102 12.46 1.25 -2.66
N LEU A 103 13.67 1.38 -2.12
CA LEU A 103 14.89 1.48 -2.89
C LEU A 103 15.14 0.13 -3.58
N ASN A 104 15.02 0.10 -4.90
CA ASN A 104 15.27 -1.08 -5.71
C ASN A 104 16.01 -0.67 -6.98
N ASP A 105 17.18 -1.26 -7.21
CA ASP A 105 18.05 -1.04 -8.38
C ASP A 105 18.43 0.43 -8.66
N LEU A 106 18.19 1.33 -7.70
CA LEU A 106 18.50 2.76 -7.75
C LEU A 106 19.27 3.17 -6.49
N THR A 107 20.09 4.21 -6.61
CA THR A 107 20.67 4.90 -5.44
C THR A 107 19.64 5.86 -4.83
N GLU A 108 19.83 6.22 -3.56
CA GLU A 108 18.98 7.21 -2.89
C GLU A 108 19.01 8.56 -3.63
N GLU A 109 20.20 8.97 -4.10
CA GLU A 109 20.37 10.20 -4.89
C GLU A 109 19.57 10.16 -6.19
N GLN A 110 19.58 9.04 -6.91
CA GLN A 110 18.77 8.88 -8.12
C GLN A 110 17.28 8.95 -7.79
N LEU A 111 16.85 8.34 -6.70
CA LEU A 111 15.45 8.31 -6.29
C LEU A 111 14.94 9.67 -5.80
N LEU A 112 15.81 10.45 -5.14
CA LEU A 112 15.58 11.79 -4.62
C LEU A 112 15.76 12.89 -5.67
N SER A 113 16.21 12.53 -6.88
CA SER A 113 16.32 13.48 -7.98
C SER A 113 15.00 14.27 -8.17
N PRO A 114 15.06 15.59 -8.41
CA PRO A 114 13.85 16.41 -8.48
C PRO A 114 12.90 15.92 -9.57
N VAL A 115 11.72 15.48 -9.17
CA VAL A 115 10.62 15.22 -10.10
C VAL A 115 9.71 16.43 -10.09
N THR A 116 9.58 17.12 -11.22
CA THR A 116 8.58 18.18 -11.37
C THR A 116 7.21 17.53 -11.52
N VAL A 117 6.41 17.57 -10.46
CA VAL A 117 4.99 17.24 -10.54
C VAL A 117 4.20 18.54 -10.46
N ASP A 118 3.49 18.88 -11.54
CA ASP A 118 2.54 19.99 -11.55
C ASP A 118 1.29 19.61 -10.75
N LEU A 119 1.40 19.67 -9.43
CA LEU A 119 0.27 19.50 -8.52
C LEU A 119 -0.52 20.79 -8.50
N LYS A 120 -1.71 20.77 -9.13
CA LYS A 120 -2.65 21.88 -8.97
C LYS A 120 -2.96 22.07 -7.48
N PRO A 121 -2.79 23.28 -6.93
CA PRO A 121 -3.06 23.53 -5.53
C PRO A 121 -4.54 23.31 -5.23
N LYS A 122 -4.84 22.82 -4.02
CA LYS A 122 -6.23 22.73 -3.55
C LYS A 122 -6.89 24.13 -3.60
N PRO A 123 -8.19 24.23 -3.94
CA PRO A 123 -8.88 25.51 -3.93
C PRO A 123 -8.79 26.20 -2.56
N LYS A 124 -8.63 27.52 -2.52
CA LYS A 124 -8.57 28.27 -1.24
C LYS A 124 -9.85 28.08 -0.43
N ASN A 125 -9.75 28.15 0.90
CA ASN A 125 -10.88 28.06 1.84
C ASN A 125 -11.64 26.71 1.86
N GLN A 126 -10.99 25.58 1.58
CA GLN A 126 -11.60 24.23 1.65
C GLN A 126 -12.47 24.04 2.90
N LYS A 127 -11.98 24.41 4.09
CA LYS A 127 -12.71 24.28 5.37
C LYS A 127 -14.07 25.00 5.42
N LYS A 128 -14.30 26.00 4.57
CA LYS A 128 -15.55 26.79 4.53
C LYS A 128 -16.49 26.33 3.43
N LEU A 129 -15.97 25.64 2.40
CA LEU A 129 -16.75 25.19 1.27
C LEU A 129 -17.43 23.86 1.61
N PRO A 130 -18.70 23.68 1.24
CA PRO A 130 -19.36 22.40 1.42
C PRO A 130 -18.72 21.33 0.55
N TRP A 131 -18.78 20.08 1.02
CA TRP A 131 -18.50 18.92 0.18
C TRP A 131 -19.38 18.95 -1.09
N PRO A 132 -18.84 18.58 -2.28
CA PRO A 132 -17.48 18.08 -2.56
C PRO A 132 -16.45 19.17 -2.86
N ALA A 133 -16.82 20.45 -2.84
CA ALA A 133 -15.90 21.55 -3.14
C ALA A 133 -14.95 21.90 -1.96
N GLY A 134 -15.24 21.40 -0.77
CA GLY A 134 -14.40 21.49 0.43
C GLY A 134 -14.84 20.56 1.56
N ASP A 135 -14.42 20.90 2.78
CA ASP A 135 -14.46 19.99 3.94
C ASP A 135 -15.65 20.27 4.88
N LYS A 136 -16.51 21.25 4.58
CA LYS A 136 -17.64 21.58 5.45
C LYS A 136 -18.75 20.53 5.28
N ILE A 137 -18.98 19.72 6.30
CA ILE A 137 -20.15 18.84 6.38
C ILE A 137 -21.40 19.69 6.65
N GLN A 138 -22.37 19.60 5.74
CA GLN A 138 -23.69 20.23 5.92
C GLN A 138 -24.57 19.27 6.72
N LYS A 139 -24.75 19.56 8.02
CA LYS A 139 -25.58 18.74 8.92
C LYS A 139 -27.07 19.11 8.87
N GLU A 140 -27.43 20.16 8.13
CA GLU A 140 -28.68 20.89 8.36
C GLU A 140 -29.93 20.21 7.78
N GLU A 141 -29.81 19.11 7.02
CA GLU A 141 -30.88 18.12 6.81
C GLU A 141 -30.28 16.93 6.07
N PHE A 142 -30.06 15.80 6.76
CA PHE A 142 -29.75 14.57 6.03
C PHE A 142 -30.95 14.18 5.16
N PRO A 143 -30.73 13.53 4.01
CA PRO A 143 -31.82 13.08 3.17
C PRO A 143 -32.85 12.27 3.98
N PRO A 144 -34.17 12.45 3.73
CA PRO A 144 -35.22 11.89 4.58
C PRO A 144 -35.20 10.35 4.64
N ASP A 145 -34.57 9.71 3.65
CA ASP A 145 -34.39 8.26 3.58
C ASP A 145 -33.34 7.74 4.58
N VAL A 146 -32.57 8.61 5.25
CA VAL A 146 -31.50 8.25 6.17
C VAL A 146 -32.02 8.20 7.61
N ASP A 147 -32.15 6.99 8.13
CA ASP A 147 -32.43 6.75 9.55
C ASP A 147 -31.15 6.88 10.39
N ASN A 148 -30.94 8.06 10.96
CA ASN A 148 -29.74 8.39 11.76
C ASN A 148 -29.51 7.42 12.92
N ASN A 149 -30.58 6.95 13.56
CA ASN A 149 -30.44 6.04 14.71
C ASN A 149 -29.92 4.66 14.28
N LYS A 150 -30.35 4.17 13.11
CA LYS A 150 -29.81 2.93 12.54
C LYS A 150 -28.38 3.14 12.05
N LEU A 151 -28.09 4.27 11.40
CA LEU A 151 -26.77 4.59 10.90
C LEU A 151 -25.73 4.66 12.04
N GLU A 152 -26.02 5.41 13.10
CA GLU A 152 -25.13 5.51 14.26
C GLU A 152 -24.86 4.16 14.91
N LYS A 153 -25.88 3.28 15.05
CA LYS A 153 -25.66 1.91 15.58
C LYS A 153 -24.70 1.08 14.73
N VAL A 154 -24.76 1.22 13.40
CA VAL A 154 -23.84 0.51 12.50
C VAL A 154 -22.43 1.06 12.62
N ILE A 155 -22.29 2.38 12.73
CA ILE A 155 -20.99 3.04 12.92
C ILE A 155 -20.41 2.65 14.28
N ASP A 156 -21.19 2.69 15.36
CA ASP A 156 -20.79 2.23 16.69
C ASP A 156 -20.23 0.81 16.61
N ARG A 157 -20.95 -0.09 15.94
CA ARG A 157 -20.49 -1.46 15.74
C ARG A 157 -19.14 -1.48 15.02
N ALA A 158 -18.91 -0.67 13.98
CA ALA A 158 -17.65 -0.65 13.25
C ALA A 158 -16.45 -0.27 14.15
N PHE A 159 -16.65 0.54 15.19
CA PHE A 159 -15.61 0.97 16.12
C PHE A 159 -15.52 0.12 17.41
N THR A 160 -16.42 -0.83 17.61
CA THR A 160 -16.31 -1.80 18.72
C THR A 160 -15.31 -2.89 18.39
N GLU A 161 -14.60 -3.37 19.42
CA GLU A 161 -13.65 -4.49 19.36
C GLU A 161 -14.20 -5.70 20.14
N PRO A 162 -15.17 -6.44 19.57
CA PRO A 162 -15.83 -7.54 20.28
C PRO A 162 -14.94 -8.79 20.43
N ASP A 163 -13.87 -8.91 19.63
CA ASP A 163 -12.92 -10.02 19.70
C ASP A 163 -11.53 -9.46 20.04
N PRO A 164 -10.99 -9.74 21.25
CA PRO A 164 -9.69 -9.24 21.66
C PRO A 164 -8.52 -9.87 20.87
N GLU A 165 -8.71 -11.03 20.25
CA GLU A 165 -7.67 -11.71 19.46
C GLU A 165 -7.64 -11.22 18.01
N ASN A 166 -8.76 -10.69 17.51
CA ASN A 166 -8.93 -10.23 16.14
C ASN A 166 -9.51 -8.80 16.12
N LEU A 167 -8.68 -7.85 16.56
CA LEU A 167 -9.03 -6.44 16.56
C LEU A 167 -9.29 -5.94 15.12
N ARG A 168 -10.40 -5.23 14.92
CA ARG A 168 -10.79 -4.58 13.65
C ARG A 168 -9.90 -3.38 13.35
N ARG A 169 -9.56 -2.59 14.38
CA ARG A 169 -8.75 -1.37 14.28
C ARG A 169 -9.30 -0.38 13.24
N THR A 170 -10.61 -0.19 13.24
CA THR A 170 -11.29 0.74 12.33
C THR A 170 -10.77 2.15 12.55
N ARG A 171 -10.14 2.76 11.52
CA ARG A 171 -9.52 4.09 11.62
C ARG A 171 -10.47 5.21 11.26
N ALA A 172 -11.30 4.97 10.25
CA ALA A 172 -12.20 5.95 9.68
C ALA A 172 -13.40 5.24 9.05
N VAL A 173 -14.58 5.84 9.20
CA VAL A 173 -15.79 5.51 8.44
C VAL A 173 -16.35 6.81 7.91
N VAL A 174 -16.57 6.88 6.60
CA VAL A 174 -17.26 7.98 5.92
C VAL A 174 -18.37 7.39 5.08
N VAL A 175 -19.58 7.91 5.23
CA VAL A 175 -20.76 7.47 4.48
C VAL A 175 -21.29 8.63 3.64
N LEU A 176 -21.33 8.41 2.33
CA LEU A 176 -21.89 9.34 1.37
C LEU A 176 -23.24 8.80 0.85
N TYR A 177 -24.28 9.63 0.87
CA TYR A 177 -25.58 9.33 0.28
C TYR A 177 -26.09 10.57 -0.48
N ASP A 178 -26.44 10.39 -1.75
CA ASP A 178 -26.91 11.45 -2.65
C ASP A 178 -26.00 12.71 -2.66
N GLY A 179 -24.69 12.49 -2.73
CA GLY A 179 -23.71 13.58 -2.73
C GLY A 179 -23.46 14.24 -1.37
N CYS A 180 -24.19 13.84 -0.31
CA CYS A 180 -24.04 14.36 1.05
C CYS A 180 -23.25 13.39 1.93
N ILE A 181 -22.31 13.90 2.73
CA ILE A 181 -21.68 13.12 3.80
C ILE A 181 -22.69 13.02 4.95
N VAL A 182 -23.29 11.84 5.09
CA VAL A 182 -24.33 11.58 6.10
C VAL A 182 -23.79 11.01 7.41
N ALA A 183 -22.54 10.54 7.39
CA ALA A 183 -21.79 10.25 8.60
C ALA A 183 -20.28 10.26 8.37
N GLU A 184 -19.55 10.64 9.40
CA GLU A 184 -18.10 10.60 9.43
C GLU A 184 -17.62 10.39 10.86
N ARG A 185 -16.74 9.41 11.06
CA ARG A 185 -16.14 9.10 12.37
C ARG A 185 -14.72 8.61 12.19
N TYR A 186 -13.85 9.01 13.11
CA TYR A 186 -12.44 8.63 13.15
C TYR A 186 -12.08 8.02 14.51
N ALA A 187 -11.13 7.09 14.50
CA ALA A 187 -10.53 6.57 15.73
C ALA A 187 -9.62 7.63 16.37
N GLN A 188 -9.29 7.42 17.64
CA GLN A 188 -8.34 8.28 18.34
C GLN A 188 -7.01 8.38 17.57
N GLY A 189 -6.50 9.59 17.38
CA GLY A 189 -5.26 9.86 16.64
C GLY A 189 -5.42 9.94 15.11
N PHE A 190 -6.64 9.74 14.59
CA PHE A 190 -6.96 9.89 13.17
C PHE A 190 -7.94 11.05 12.95
N SER A 191 -7.85 11.68 11.78
CA SER A 191 -8.80 12.70 11.34
C SER A 191 -8.95 12.67 9.81
N GLN A 192 -9.82 13.53 9.29
CA GLN A 192 -9.98 13.77 7.85
C GLN A 192 -8.66 14.16 7.15
N GLU A 193 -7.69 14.71 7.90
CA GLU A 193 -6.38 15.10 7.40
C GLU A 193 -5.34 13.97 7.41
N THR A 194 -5.63 12.81 8.01
CA THR A 194 -4.70 11.68 8.07
C THR A 194 -4.79 10.83 6.81
N PRO A 195 -3.80 10.83 5.90
CA PRO A 195 -3.79 9.91 4.78
C PRO A 195 -3.68 8.47 5.30
N LEU A 196 -4.47 7.57 4.72
CA LEU A 196 -4.40 6.13 5.01
C LEU A 196 -3.89 5.37 3.79
N LEU A 197 -3.28 4.22 4.01
CA LEU A 197 -2.83 3.35 2.92
C LEU A 197 -4.01 2.90 2.07
N GLY A 198 -4.00 3.26 0.78
CA GLY A 198 -5.10 2.95 -0.14
C GLY A 198 -5.15 1.49 -0.61
N TYR A 199 -4.02 0.76 -0.59
CA TYR A 199 -3.90 -0.61 -1.10
C TYR A 199 -4.63 -0.80 -2.45
N GLY A 200 -5.56 -1.77 -2.53
CA GLY A 200 -6.35 -2.04 -3.72
C GLY A 200 -7.33 -0.92 -4.08
N MET A 201 -7.78 -0.11 -3.12
CA MET A 201 -8.74 0.98 -3.37
C MET A 201 -8.18 2.01 -4.36
N THR A 202 -6.86 2.19 -4.40
CA THR A 202 -6.19 3.08 -5.36
C THR A 202 -6.49 2.72 -6.81
N LYS A 203 -6.77 1.43 -7.12
CA LYS A 203 -7.15 1.00 -8.48
C LYS A 203 -8.44 1.66 -8.95
N SER A 204 -9.42 1.87 -8.06
CA SER A 204 -10.67 2.53 -8.40
C SER A 204 -10.45 3.97 -8.84
N VAL A 205 -9.56 4.69 -8.17
CA VAL A 205 -9.19 6.07 -8.54
C VAL A 205 -8.48 6.08 -9.89
N VAL A 206 -7.51 5.19 -10.11
CA VAL A 206 -6.80 5.07 -11.39
C VAL A 206 -7.78 4.75 -12.53
N ASN A 207 -8.70 3.82 -12.34
CA ASN A 207 -9.70 3.48 -13.34
C ASN A 207 -10.66 4.64 -13.65
N ALA A 208 -11.05 5.43 -12.64
CA ALA A 208 -11.83 6.64 -12.87
C ALA A 208 -11.07 7.67 -13.72
N LEU A 209 -9.77 7.87 -13.46
CA LEU A 209 -8.92 8.74 -14.26
C LEU A 209 -8.77 8.22 -15.70
N VAL A 210 -8.59 6.91 -15.88
CA VAL A 210 -8.59 6.26 -17.20
C VAL A 210 -9.89 6.54 -17.94
N GLY A 211 -11.05 6.35 -17.30
CA GLY A 211 -12.35 6.64 -17.89
C GLY A 211 -12.52 8.11 -18.32
N ILE A 212 -12.02 9.06 -17.52
CA ILE A 212 -11.99 10.48 -17.87
C ILE A 212 -11.14 10.71 -19.13
N LEU A 213 -9.97 10.09 -19.24
CA LEU A 213 -9.09 10.23 -20.41
C LEU A 213 -9.71 9.63 -21.67
N VAL A 214 -10.39 8.48 -21.55
CA VAL A 214 -11.16 7.87 -22.66
C VAL A 214 -12.28 8.80 -23.11
N ALA A 215 -13.07 9.35 -22.18
CA ALA A 215 -14.13 10.30 -22.51
C ALA A 215 -13.60 11.59 -23.16
N GLN A 216 -12.36 11.99 -22.85
CA GLN A 216 -11.67 13.12 -23.48
C GLN A 216 -11.00 12.76 -24.82
N GLY A 217 -11.07 11.51 -25.28
CA GLY A 217 -10.40 11.04 -26.49
C GLY A 217 -8.88 11.03 -26.41
N LYS A 218 -8.30 11.04 -25.19
CA LYS A 218 -6.85 11.03 -24.94
C LYS A 218 -6.26 9.63 -24.76
N LEU A 219 -7.13 8.65 -24.59
CA LEU A 219 -6.77 7.24 -24.44
C LEU A 219 -7.83 6.41 -25.14
N SER A 220 -7.43 5.34 -25.81
CA SER A 220 -8.34 4.31 -26.34
C SER A 220 -8.13 3.02 -25.56
N LEU A 221 -9.20 2.27 -25.31
CA LEU A 221 -9.12 0.94 -24.67
C LEU A 221 -8.74 -0.16 -25.67
N GLU A 222 -8.85 0.12 -26.96
CA GLU A 222 -8.58 -0.85 -28.05
C GLU A 222 -7.18 -0.66 -28.67
N GLU A 223 -6.45 0.36 -28.24
CA GLU A 223 -5.08 0.61 -28.71
C GLU A 223 -4.06 -0.14 -27.84
N PRO A 224 -3.05 -0.79 -28.44
CA PRO A 224 -1.95 -1.39 -27.68
C PRO A 224 -1.23 -0.36 -26.81
N VAL A 225 -0.79 -0.78 -25.64
CA VAL A 225 -0.07 0.07 -24.70
C VAL A 225 1.34 0.34 -25.23
N SER A 226 1.65 1.61 -25.47
CA SER A 226 2.97 2.07 -25.94
C SER A 226 3.99 2.16 -24.79
N VAL A 227 4.30 1.04 -24.14
CA VAL A 227 5.39 0.94 -23.14
C VAL A 227 6.70 0.58 -23.85
N PRO A 228 7.74 1.45 -23.84
CA PRO A 228 9.00 1.19 -24.55
C PRO A 228 9.66 -0.13 -24.15
N GLU A 229 9.58 -0.50 -22.87
CA GLU A 229 10.14 -1.74 -22.34
C GLU A 229 9.42 -3.00 -22.85
N TRP A 230 8.24 -2.85 -23.48
CA TRP A 230 7.44 -3.95 -24.03
C TRP A 230 7.54 -4.05 -25.56
N SER A 231 8.27 -3.15 -26.22
CA SER A 231 8.38 -3.14 -27.69
C SER A 231 9.41 -4.12 -28.25
N GLY A 232 9.90 -5.07 -27.44
CA GLY A 232 10.89 -6.07 -27.85
C GLY A 232 10.32 -7.08 -28.84
N SER A 233 11.16 -7.55 -29.77
CA SER A 233 10.75 -8.57 -30.75
C SER A 233 10.28 -9.85 -30.07
N GLY A 234 9.00 -10.19 -30.23
CA GLY A 234 8.39 -11.39 -29.66
C GLY A 234 7.90 -11.24 -28.21
N ASP A 235 7.93 -10.03 -27.64
CA ASP A 235 7.34 -9.79 -26.32
C ASP A 235 5.80 -9.86 -26.40
N PRO A 236 5.14 -10.83 -25.74
CA PRO A 236 3.69 -10.96 -25.81
C PRO A 236 2.96 -9.77 -25.17
N ARG A 237 3.65 -8.90 -24.42
CA ARG A 237 3.06 -7.70 -23.83
C ARG A 237 2.90 -6.55 -24.82
N ALA A 238 3.58 -6.60 -25.98
CA ALA A 238 3.49 -5.59 -27.02
C ALA A 238 2.08 -5.46 -27.64
N THR A 239 1.23 -6.49 -27.46
CA THR A 239 -0.13 -6.55 -27.97
C THR A 239 -1.20 -6.32 -26.90
N ILE A 240 -0.79 -6.09 -25.65
CA ILE A 240 -1.69 -5.60 -24.59
C ILE A 240 -1.95 -4.13 -24.87
#